data_AF-A0A838K6K8-F1
#
_entry.id   AF-A0A838K6K8-F1
#
_cell.length_a   1.000
_cell.length_b   1.000
_cell.length_c   1.000
_cell.angle_alpha   90.00
_cell.angle_beta   90.00
_cell.angle_gamma   90.00
#
_symmetry.space_group_name_H-M   'P 1'
#
loop_
_entity.id
_entity.type
_entity.pdbx_description
1 polymer ?
#
loop_
_entity_poly.entity_id
_entity_poly.type
_entity_poly.pdbx_seq_one_letter_code
_entity_poly.pdbx_strand_id
1 'polypeptide(L)'
;MTPGISAPAPPAVTYDPATDITTLSGALGSERQSMLERVALAVFIALPFAAVVAAVPVAWGGWLGWHDVAIALVFYLVTGLGITAGFHRLFTHKAYKPNRALKIAMAIA
;
A
#
# COMPACT_ATOMS: atom_id res chain seq x y z
N MET A 1 8.36 -26.65 48.80
CA MET A 1 7.75 -25.35 49.19
C MET A 1 8.57 -24.25 48.54
N THR A 2 8.20 -23.84 47.32
CA THR A 2 8.76 -22.66 46.63
C THR A 2 7.88 -21.46 46.99
N PRO A 3 8.43 -20.34 47.50
CA PRO A 3 7.64 -19.15 47.77
C PRO A 3 7.13 -18.53 46.47
N GLY A 4 5.85 -18.18 46.44
CA GLY A 4 5.21 -17.48 45.34
C GLY A 4 5.72 -16.03 45.25
N ILE A 5 6.23 -15.66 44.07
CA ILE A 5 6.58 -14.28 43.76
C ILE A 5 5.28 -13.56 43.43
N SER A 6 4.79 -12.72 44.34
CA SER A 6 3.67 -11.82 44.08
C SER A 6 4.11 -10.81 43.01
N ALA A 7 3.40 -10.73 41.90
CA ALA A 7 3.67 -9.73 40.87
C ALA A 7 3.51 -8.32 41.48
N PRO A 8 4.41 -7.36 41.20
CA PRO A 8 4.22 -5.99 41.65
C PRO A 8 2.90 -5.45 41.09
N ALA A 9 2.13 -4.76 41.94
CA ALA A 9 0.93 -4.06 41.51
C ALA A 9 1.28 -3.15 40.31
N PRO A 10 0.45 -3.11 39.25
CA PRO A 10 0.72 -2.22 38.13
C PRO A 10 0.88 -0.80 38.67
N PRO A 11 1.88 -0.03 38.20
CA PRO A 11 2.05 1.33 38.65
C PRO A 11 0.74 2.08 38.44
N ALA A 12 0.31 2.82 39.47
CA ALA A 12 -0.85 3.69 39.34
C ALA A 12 -0.59 4.63 38.15
N VAL A 13 -1.31 4.41 37.04
CA VAL A 13 -1.21 5.27 35.86
C VAL A 13 -1.87 6.58 36.26
N THR A 14 -1.06 7.51 36.77
CA THR A 14 -1.49 8.88 37.00
C THR A 14 -1.76 9.47 35.62
N TYR A 15 -3.04 9.67 35.29
CA TYR A 15 -3.42 10.42 34.10
C TYR A 15 -2.86 11.83 34.25
N ASP A 16 -1.80 12.13 33.50
CA ASP A 16 -1.25 13.47 33.40
C ASP A 16 -1.85 14.13 32.15
N PRO A 17 -2.86 15.01 32.33
CA PRO A 17 -3.52 15.67 31.22
C PRO A 17 -2.54 16.47 30.36
N ALA A 18 -1.41 16.94 30.93
CA ALA A 18 -0.42 17.73 30.20
C ALA A 18 0.42 16.87 29.23
N THR A 19 0.67 15.61 29.58
CA THR A 19 1.40 14.66 28.72
C THR A 19 0.49 14.15 27.58
N ASP A 20 -0.80 13.95 27.86
CA ASP A 20 -1.77 13.51 26.85
C ASP A 20 -2.09 14.59 25.81
N ILE A 21 -2.26 15.87 26.19
CA ILE A 21 -2.46 16.96 25.23
C ILE A 21 -1.26 17.18 24.31
N THR A 22 -0.05 16.90 24.79
CA THR A 22 1.20 17.04 24.02
C THR A 22 1.33 15.89 23.02
N THR A 23 0.96 14.68 23.43
CA THR A 23 0.99 13.48 22.58
C THR A 23 -0.13 13.48 21.55
N LEU A 24 -1.33 13.92 21.94
CA LEU A 24 -2.47 14.18 21.04
C LEU A 24 -2.17 15.33 20.07
N SER A 25 -1.52 16.42 20.52
CA SER A 25 -1.09 17.52 19.62
C SER A 25 -0.03 17.08 18.61
N GLY A 26 0.87 16.17 18.98
CA GLY A 26 1.80 15.54 18.04
C GLY A 26 1.10 14.66 17.00
N ALA A 27 0.08 13.90 17.42
CA ALA A 27 -0.76 13.11 16.52
C ALA A 27 -1.65 13.99 15.61
N LEU A 28 -2.18 15.10 16.12
CA LEU A 28 -2.98 16.08 15.36
C LEU A 28 -2.11 17.02 14.49
N GLY A 29 -0.82 17.15 14.78
CA GLY A 29 0.15 17.85 13.93
C GLY A 29 0.37 17.12 12.60
N SER A 30 0.23 15.78 12.60
CA SER A 30 0.21 14.95 11.40
C SER A 30 -1.05 15.19 10.53
N GLU A 31 -2.13 15.68 11.12
CA GLU A 31 -3.43 15.95 10.47
C GLU A 31 -3.41 17.24 9.64
N ARG A 32 -2.50 18.19 9.92
CA ARG A 32 -2.27 19.35 9.06
C ARG A 32 -1.26 18.99 7.96
N GLN A 33 -1.56 17.95 7.17
CA GLN A 33 -0.95 17.80 5.85
C GLN A 33 -1.09 19.15 5.16
N SER A 34 0.03 19.77 4.78
CA SER A 34 0.00 21.08 4.14
C SER A 34 -0.93 21.00 2.94
N MET A 35 -1.69 22.08 2.67
CA MET A 35 -2.65 22.07 1.56
C MET A 35 -1.99 21.65 0.25
N LEU A 36 -0.70 21.99 0.09
CA LEU A 36 0.15 21.54 -1.02
C LEU A 36 0.39 20.03 -1.04
N GLU A 37 0.75 19.39 0.08
CA GLU A 37 0.91 17.92 0.15
C GLU A 37 -0.41 17.21 -0.16
N ARG A 38 -1.53 17.71 0.39
CA ARG A 38 -2.85 17.12 0.14
C ARG A 38 -3.28 17.24 -1.32
N VAL A 39 -3.02 18.40 -1.95
CA VAL A 39 -3.25 18.60 -3.38
C VAL A 39 -2.31 17.75 -4.21
N ALA A 40 -1.03 17.67 -3.86
CA ALA A 40 -0.04 16.87 -4.59
C ALA A 40 -0.41 15.37 -4.57
N LEU A 41 -0.79 14.83 -3.42
CA LEU A 41 -1.28 13.47 -3.28
C LEU A 41 -2.58 13.26 -4.08
N ALA A 42 -3.53 14.20 -3.98
CA ALA A 42 -4.79 14.11 -4.72
C ALA A 42 -4.54 14.10 -6.24
N VAL A 43 -3.66 14.97 -6.74
CA VAL A 43 -3.27 14.99 -8.16
C VAL A 43 -2.55 13.70 -8.52
N PHE A 44 -1.56 13.26 -7.75
CA PHE A 44 -0.81 12.04 -8.02
C PHE A 44 -1.73 10.80 -8.13
N ILE A 45 -2.77 10.74 -7.30
CA ILE A 45 -3.76 9.65 -7.33
C ILE A 45 -4.73 9.84 -8.50
N ALA A 46 -5.34 11.02 -8.66
CA ALA A 46 -6.43 11.23 -9.61
C ALA A 46 -5.95 11.35 -11.06
N LEU A 47 -4.77 11.92 -11.28
CA LEU A 47 -4.19 12.16 -12.60
C LEU A 47 -4.10 10.91 -13.47
N PRO A 48 -3.53 9.76 -13.03
CA PRO A 48 -3.45 8.57 -13.86
C PRO A 48 -4.83 8.02 -14.26
N PHE A 49 -5.83 8.05 -13.36
CA PHE A 49 -7.18 7.61 -13.70
C PHE A 49 -7.85 8.56 -14.69
N ALA A 50 -7.76 9.86 -14.45
CA ALA A 50 -8.28 10.87 -15.36
C ALA A 50 -7.62 10.76 -16.75
N ALA A 51 -6.32 10.49 -16.80
CA ALA A 51 -5.59 10.28 -18.04
C ALA A 51 -6.13 9.07 -18.82
N VAL A 52 -6.40 7.93 -18.17
CA VAL A 52 -6.99 6.76 -18.85
C VAL A 52 -8.40 7.07 -19.36
N VAL A 53 -9.25 7.68 -18.53
CA VAL A 53 -10.63 8.05 -18.90
C VAL A 53 -10.65 9.00 -20.09
N ALA A 54 -9.71 9.95 -20.17
CA ALA A 54 -9.58 10.86 -21.30
C ALA A 54 -8.94 10.19 -22.52
N ALA A 55 -7.93 9.35 -22.34
CA ALA A 55 -7.20 8.72 -23.43
C ALA A 55 -8.06 7.75 -24.23
N VAL A 56 -8.95 6.99 -23.57
CA VAL A 56 -9.77 5.98 -24.24
C VAL A 56 -10.66 6.59 -25.34
N PRO A 57 -11.51 7.61 -25.09
CA PRO A 57 -12.30 8.25 -26.14
C PRO A 57 -11.46 8.96 -27.19
N VAL A 58 -10.36 9.63 -26.79
CA VAL A 58 -9.49 10.38 -27.70
C VAL A 58 -8.79 9.46 -28.70
N ALA A 59 -8.35 8.28 -28.26
CA ALA A 59 -7.68 7.31 -29.11
C ALA A 59 -8.65 6.34 -29.82
N TRP A 60 -9.94 6.36 -29.48
CA TRP A 60 -10.94 5.46 -30.03
C TRP A 60 -11.25 5.79 -31.50
N GLY A 61 -11.31 4.78 -32.36
CA GLY A 61 -11.65 4.96 -33.78
C GLY A 61 -10.46 5.03 -34.74
N GLY A 62 -9.25 4.72 -34.27
CA GLY A 62 -8.10 4.49 -35.16
C GLY A 62 -6.80 4.10 -34.46
N TRP A 63 -6.54 4.64 -33.27
CA TRP A 63 -5.26 4.47 -32.56
C TRP A 63 -5.32 3.42 -31.45
N LEU A 64 -6.52 3.13 -30.94
CA LEU A 64 -6.76 2.12 -29.91
C LEU A 64 -7.64 1.01 -30.48
N GLY A 65 -7.09 -0.20 -30.55
CA GLY A 65 -7.76 -1.40 -31.02
C GLY A 65 -7.90 -2.48 -29.94
N TRP A 66 -8.62 -3.56 -30.28
CA TRP A 66 -8.79 -4.70 -29.38
C TRP A 66 -7.47 -5.38 -28.99
N HIS A 67 -6.46 -5.34 -29.86
CA HIS A 67 -5.13 -5.85 -29.55
C HIS A 67 -4.47 -5.06 -28.42
N ASP A 68 -4.54 -3.73 -28.45
CA ASP A 68 -3.97 -2.87 -27.42
C ASP A 68 -4.66 -3.11 -26.07
N VAL A 69 -5.99 -3.27 -26.08
CA VAL A 69 -6.77 -3.62 -24.88
C VAL A 69 -6.35 -4.97 -24.34
N ALA A 70 -6.19 -5.98 -25.19
CA ALA A 70 -5.76 -7.32 -24.77
C ALA A 70 -4.35 -7.29 -24.18
N ILE A 71 -3.40 -6.59 -24.82
CA ILE A 71 -2.03 -6.41 -24.32
C ILE A 71 -2.07 -5.70 -22.96
N ALA A 72 -2.78 -4.59 -22.85
CA ALA A 72 -2.91 -3.84 -21.61
C ALA A 72 -3.48 -4.71 -20.48
N LEU A 73 -4.52 -5.49 -20.76
CA LEU A 73 -5.11 -6.41 -19.79
C LEU A 73 -4.14 -7.51 -19.36
N VAL A 74 -3.42 -8.14 -20.30
CA VAL A 74 -2.45 -9.18 -19.99
C VAL A 74 -1.33 -8.62 -19.11
N PHE A 75 -0.74 -7.48 -19.49
CA PHE A 75 0.33 -6.87 -18.70
C PHE A 75 -0.15 -6.37 -17.34
N TYR A 76 -1.38 -5.83 -17.25
CA TYR A 76 -2.00 -5.48 -15.97
C TYR A 76 -2.08 -6.69 -15.03
N LEU A 77 -2.52 -7.84 -15.54
CA LEU A 77 -2.61 -9.07 -14.76
C LEU A 77 -1.22 -9.62 -14.38
N VAL A 78 -0.27 -9.61 -15.31
CA VAL A 78 1.10 -10.08 -15.07
C VAL A 78 1.76 -9.24 -13.97
N THR A 79 1.76 -7.92 -14.09
CA THR A 79 2.34 -7.02 -13.09
C THR A 79 1.58 -7.09 -11.76
N GLY A 80 0.24 -7.16 -11.81
CA GLY A 80 -0.58 -7.32 -10.60
C GLY A 80 -0.25 -8.60 -9.83
N LEU A 81 -0.11 -9.74 -10.52
CA LEU A 81 0.34 -11.00 -9.91
C LEU A 81 1.79 -10.92 -9.43
N GLY A 82 2.67 -10.31 -10.22
CA GLY A 82 4.08 -10.08 -9.87
C GLY A 82 4.22 -9.35 -8.54
N ILE A 83 3.45 -8.28 -8.33
CA ILE A 83 3.45 -7.53 -7.07
C ILE A 83 2.80 -8.32 -5.93
N THR A 84 1.59 -8.83 -6.14
CA THR A 84 0.79 -9.39 -5.04
C THR A 84 1.20 -10.81 -4.66
N ALA A 85 1.36 -11.71 -5.62
CA ALA A 85 1.80 -13.09 -5.39
C ALA A 85 3.32 -13.20 -5.34
N GLY A 86 4.04 -12.46 -6.19
CA GLY A 86 5.51 -12.45 -6.22
C GLY A 86 6.12 -11.61 -5.08
N PHE A 87 6.26 -10.30 -5.29
CA PHE A 87 6.92 -9.39 -4.36
C PHE A 87 6.39 -9.54 -2.93
N HIS A 88 5.09 -9.35 -2.74
CA HIS A 88 4.49 -9.35 -1.41
C HIS A 88 4.48 -10.75 -0.76
N ARG A 89 3.88 -11.75 -1.40
CA ARG A 89 3.70 -13.08 -0.77
C ARG A 89 4.93 -13.97 -0.84
N LEU A 90 5.59 -14.07 -1.99
CA LEU A 90 6.72 -14.97 -2.18
C LEU A 90 8.03 -14.40 -1.62
N PHE A 91 8.38 -13.16 -1.97
CA PHE A 91 9.69 -12.61 -1.66
C PHE A 91 9.74 -11.96 -0.28
N THR A 92 8.73 -11.16 0.10
CA THR A 92 8.68 -10.50 1.41
C THR A 92 8.21 -11.44 2.51
N HIS A 93 7.07 -12.12 2.33
CA HIS A 93 6.46 -12.94 3.40
C HIS A 93 6.75 -14.45 3.30
N LYS A 94 7.33 -14.93 2.20
CA LYS A 94 7.65 -16.36 1.97
C LYS A 94 6.47 -17.32 2.24
N ALA A 95 5.27 -16.90 1.88
CA ALA A 95 4.03 -17.62 2.20
C ALA A 95 3.89 -18.99 1.52
N TYR A 96 4.66 -19.26 0.46
CA TYR A 96 4.64 -20.52 -0.27
C TYR A 96 6.00 -20.84 -0.90
N LYS A 97 6.20 -22.10 -1.31
CA LYS A 97 7.44 -22.58 -1.93
C LYS A 97 7.21 -22.95 -3.41
N PRO A 98 7.42 -22.03 -4.35
CA PRO A 98 7.27 -22.31 -5.78
C PRO A 98 8.45 -23.12 -6.34
N ASN A 99 8.20 -23.78 -7.47
CA ASN A 99 9.26 -24.35 -8.28
C ASN A 99 10.15 -23.25 -8.90
N ARG A 100 11.31 -23.64 -9.46
CA ARG A 100 12.30 -22.68 -9.95
C ARG A 100 11.77 -21.80 -11.09
N ALA A 101 10.99 -22.39 -12.01
CA ALA A 101 10.42 -21.67 -13.14
C ALA A 101 9.43 -20.58 -12.66
N LEU A 102 8.50 -20.94 -11.79
CA LEU A 102 7.52 -20.00 -11.24
C LEU A 102 8.19 -18.92 -10.39
N LYS A 103 9.22 -19.26 -9.61
CA LYS A 103 9.99 -18.27 -8.85
C LYS A 103 10.64 -17.22 -9.75
N ILE A 104 11.23 -17.65 -10.87
CA ILE A 104 11.84 -16.73 -11.84
C ILE A 104 10.76 -15.89 -12.53
N ALA A 105 9.65 -16.51 -12.95
CA ALA A 105 8.54 -15.79 -13.58
C ALA A 105 8.01 -14.68 -12.68
N MET A 106 7.79 -14.95 -11.38
CA MET A 106 7.33 -13.94 -10.41
C MET A 106 8.39 -12.89 -10.05
N ALA A 107 9.67 -13.14 -10.31
CA ALA A 107 10.73 -12.16 -10.11
C ALA A 107 10.84 -11.16 -11.28
N ILE A 108 10.37 -11.56 -12.47
CA ILE A 108 10.40 -10.75 -13.69
C ILE A 108 9.07 -10.02 -13.92
N ALA A 109 7.95 -10.70 -13.62
CA ALA A 109 6.59 -10.16 -13.70
C ALA A 109 6.37 -9.01 -12.70
#